data_AF-A0A397CM55-F1
#
_entry.id   AF-A0A397CM55-F1
#
_cell.length_a   1.000
_cell.length_b   1.000
_cell.length_c   1.000
_cell.angle_alpha   90.00
_cell.angle_beta   90.00
_cell.angle_gamma   90.00
#
_symmetry.space_group_name_H-M   'P 1'
#
loop_
_entity.id
_entity.type
_entity.pdbx_description
1 polymer ?
#
loop_
_entity_poly.entity_id
_entity_poly.type
_entity_poly.pdbx_seq_one_letter_code
_entity_poly.pdbx_strand_id
1 'polypeptide(L)'
;MATLPPPDEARFKRIAKQATADLVRNALSLPNLKLLSRVQHKATSRHAVIYGGHDSTDPSLPMVGAHTFLRSSLTDLADLFQLNTPAKLDAYGATLGSRITAKQTLFSLTSTEHPAATSSASSAPHCEISWFAYNPPLPGMSKRDYCVLESHTDIEVLDQSNHVRRGWVRCLHSIDDVAWYPPVPNMVRASIARVSRPDRASILMFKKD
;
A
#
# COMPACT_ATOMS: atom_id res chain seq x y z
N MET A 1 -10.76 19.54 -8.74
CA MET A 1 -10.39 18.16 -9.10
C MET A 1 -11.27 17.73 -10.26
N ALA A 2 -10.75 16.99 -11.23
CA ALA A 2 -11.58 16.38 -12.25
C ALA A 2 -12.47 15.30 -11.60
N THR A 3 -13.64 15.03 -12.17
CA THR A 3 -14.54 13.96 -11.76
C THR A 3 -14.47 12.82 -12.77
N LEU A 4 -14.41 11.58 -12.29
CA LEU A 4 -14.47 10.41 -13.15
C LEU A 4 -15.91 10.17 -13.60
N PRO A 5 -16.13 9.61 -14.80
CA PRO A 5 -17.44 9.07 -15.16
C PRO A 5 -17.91 8.05 -14.11
N PRO A 6 -19.20 8.05 -13.70
CA PRO A 6 -19.70 7.13 -12.67
C PRO A 6 -19.43 5.63 -12.94
N PRO A 7 -19.51 5.12 -14.20
CA PRO A 7 -19.15 3.74 -14.50
C PRO A 7 -17.69 3.40 -14.19
N ASP A 8 -16.77 4.34 -14.42
CA ASP A 8 -15.35 4.17 -14.14
C ASP A 8 -15.08 4.21 -12.63
N GLU A 9 -15.74 5.11 -11.91
CA GLU A 9 -15.65 5.16 -10.45
C GLU A 9 -16.06 3.83 -9.80
N ALA A 10 -17.21 3.26 -10.21
CA ALA A 10 -17.68 1.97 -9.70
C ALA A 10 -16.74 0.82 -10.07
N ARG A 11 -16.17 0.82 -11.28
CA ARG A 11 -15.16 -0.14 -11.73
C ARG A 11 -13.92 -0.08 -10.83
N PHE A 12 -13.36 1.12 -10.63
CA PHE A 12 -12.15 1.32 -9.86
C PHE A 12 -12.31 0.98 -8.37
N LYS A 13 -13.46 1.33 -7.77
CA LYS A 13 -13.80 0.90 -6.40
C LYS A 13 -13.80 -0.62 -6.25
N ARG A 14 -14.35 -1.34 -7.25
CA ARG A 14 -14.38 -2.81 -7.24
C ARG A 14 -12.98 -3.40 -7.35
N ILE A 15 -12.14 -2.87 -8.24
CA ILE A 15 -10.75 -3.29 -8.39
C ILE A 15 -9.99 -3.06 -7.08
N ALA A 16 -10.10 -1.87 -6.48
CA ALA A 16 -9.43 -1.55 -5.23
C ALA A 16 -9.85 -2.49 -4.09
N LYS A 17 -11.15 -2.79 -3.97
CA LYS A 17 -11.67 -3.73 -2.97
C LYS A 17 -11.11 -5.14 -3.18
N GLN A 18 -11.11 -5.63 -4.41
CA GLN A 18 -10.57 -6.96 -4.74
C GLN A 18 -9.06 -7.04 -4.46
N ALA A 19 -8.30 -6.06 -4.95
CA ALA A 19 -6.85 -5.98 -4.73
C ALA A 19 -6.50 -5.94 -3.24
N THR A 20 -7.30 -5.22 -2.44
CA THR A 20 -7.13 -5.16 -0.98
C THR A 20 -7.37 -6.54 -0.34
N ALA A 21 -8.44 -7.23 -0.71
CA ALA A 21 -8.74 -8.57 -0.19
C ALA A 21 -7.63 -9.57 -0.55
N ASP A 22 -7.09 -9.49 -1.76
CA ASP A 22 -6.01 -10.36 -2.22
C ASP A 22 -4.68 -10.06 -1.51
N LEU A 23 -4.36 -8.78 -1.27
CA LEU A 23 -3.22 -8.38 -0.44
C LEU A 23 -3.34 -8.95 0.98
N VAL A 24 -4.53 -8.91 1.57
CA VAL A 24 -4.77 -9.48 2.91
C VAL A 24 -4.55 -10.99 2.89
N ARG A 25 -5.05 -11.71 1.88
CA ARG A 25 -4.83 -13.16 1.72
C ARG A 25 -3.34 -13.50 1.60
N ASN A 26 -2.63 -12.76 0.74
CA ASN A 26 -1.18 -12.89 0.57
C ASN A 26 -0.44 -12.72 1.89
N ALA A 27 -0.77 -11.68 2.64
CA ALA A 27 -0.14 -11.40 3.90
C ALA A 27 -0.40 -12.48 4.98
N LEU A 28 -1.62 -13.02 5.04
CA LEU A 28 -1.95 -14.16 5.92
C LEU A 28 -1.23 -15.46 5.52
N SER A 29 -0.82 -15.58 4.26
CA SER A 29 -0.07 -16.73 3.74
C SER A 29 1.44 -16.65 3.97
N LEU A 30 1.99 -15.48 4.35
CA LEU A 30 3.45 -15.27 4.46
C LEU A 30 4.18 -16.34 5.27
N PRO A 31 3.68 -16.81 6.43
CA PRO A 31 4.37 -17.85 7.20
C PRO A 31 4.60 -19.17 6.44
N ASN A 32 3.80 -19.43 5.40
CA ASN A 32 3.87 -20.64 4.59
C ASN A 32 4.86 -20.53 3.42
N LEU A 33 5.44 -19.35 3.20
CA LEU A 33 6.36 -19.09 2.10
C LEU A 33 7.81 -19.32 2.51
N LYS A 34 8.71 -19.31 1.52
CA LYS A 34 10.14 -19.47 1.76
C LYS A 34 10.66 -18.28 2.59
N LEU A 35 11.21 -18.58 3.76
CA LEU A 35 11.96 -17.60 4.55
C LEU A 35 13.20 -17.17 3.76
N LEU A 36 13.29 -15.89 3.40
CA LEU A 36 14.44 -15.33 2.69
C LEU A 36 15.48 -14.76 3.66
N SER A 37 15.03 -14.05 4.69
CA SER A 37 15.94 -13.36 5.60
C SER A 37 15.29 -13.00 6.93
N ARG A 38 16.14 -12.85 7.96
CA ARG A 38 15.80 -12.22 9.24
C ARG A 38 16.74 -11.04 9.42
N VAL A 39 16.18 -9.84 9.50
CA VAL A 39 16.94 -8.59 9.61
C VAL A 39 16.73 -8.01 11.00
N GLN A 40 17.82 -7.61 11.64
CA GLN A 40 17.79 -6.90 12.92
C GLN A 40 18.37 -5.50 12.74
N HIS A 41 17.65 -4.49 13.21
CA HIS A 41 18.13 -3.12 13.19
C HIS A 41 19.14 -2.89 14.33
N LYS A 42 20.38 -2.50 13.99
CA LYS A 42 21.49 -2.40 14.95
C LYS A 42 21.22 -1.49 16.15
N ALA A 43 20.54 -0.36 15.96
CA ALA A 43 20.33 0.62 17.02
C ALA A 43 19.08 0.37 17.88
N THR A 44 18.07 -0.34 17.35
CA THR A 44 16.78 -0.50 18.03
C THR A 44 16.46 -1.95 18.38
N SER A 45 17.30 -2.89 17.93
CA SER A 45 17.12 -4.33 18.07
C SER A 45 15.79 -4.85 17.52
N ARG A 46 15.07 -4.06 16.71
CA ARG A 46 13.82 -4.47 16.07
C ARG A 46 14.12 -5.48 14.96
N HIS A 47 13.24 -6.45 14.81
CA HIS A 47 13.39 -7.54 13.85
C HIS A 47 12.32 -7.46 12.77
N ALA A 48 12.74 -7.72 11.53
CA ALA A 48 11.85 -8.00 10.42
C ALA A 48 12.15 -9.40 9.88
N VAL A 49 11.10 -10.15 9.58
CA VAL A 49 11.19 -11.46 8.93
C VAL A 49 10.66 -11.31 7.51
N ILE A 50 11.47 -11.70 6.53
CA ILE A 50 11.19 -11.49 5.10
C ILE A 50 10.97 -12.84 4.44
N TYR A 51 9.86 -12.95 3.72
CA TYR A 51 9.44 -14.12 2.98
C TYR A 51 9.36 -13.82 1.49
N GLY A 52 9.61 -14.84 0.68
CA GLY A 52 9.56 -14.77 -0.77
C GLY A 52 8.80 -15.95 -1.34
N GLY A 53 8.08 -15.69 -2.41
CA GLY A 53 7.32 -16.71 -3.12
C GLY A 53 6.57 -16.08 -4.27
N HIS A 54 5.35 -16.57 -4.49
CA HIS A 54 4.45 -16.07 -5.50
C HIS A 54 3.16 -15.61 -4.84
N ASP A 55 2.46 -14.73 -5.54
CA ASP A 55 1.15 -14.27 -5.13
C ASP A 55 0.15 -15.44 -5.06
N SER A 56 -0.71 -15.44 -4.05
CA SER A 56 -1.65 -16.54 -3.76
C SER A 56 -2.82 -16.64 -4.74
N THR A 57 -3.11 -15.56 -5.47
CA THR A 57 -4.22 -15.48 -6.42
C THR A 57 -3.73 -15.52 -7.87
N ASP A 58 -2.53 -14.97 -8.13
CA ASP A 58 -1.85 -15.07 -9.42
C ASP A 58 -0.40 -15.57 -9.24
N PRO A 59 -0.16 -16.89 -9.31
CA PRO A 59 1.16 -17.47 -9.10
C PRO A 59 2.23 -17.02 -10.10
N SER A 60 1.87 -16.34 -11.19
CA SER A 60 2.85 -15.78 -12.13
C SER A 60 3.58 -14.56 -11.57
N LEU A 61 2.99 -13.89 -10.56
CA LEU A 61 3.57 -12.70 -9.95
C LEU A 61 4.50 -13.07 -8.79
N PRO A 62 5.76 -12.61 -8.81
CA PRO A 62 6.64 -12.78 -7.66
C PRO A 62 6.15 -11.92 -6.50
N MET A 63 6.23 -12.47 -5.30
CA MET A 63 5.84 -11.78 -4.08
C MET A 63 6.97 -11.79 -3.07
N VAL A 64 7.20 -10.63 -2.45
CA VAL A 64 8.00 -10.50 -1.24
C VAL A 64 7.15 -9.81 -0.17
N GLY A 65 7.06 -10.43 1.00
CA GLY A 65 6.35 -9.89 2.14
C GLY A 65 7.21 -9.91 3.39
N ALA A 66 6.94 -8.99 4.31
CA ALA A 66 7.65 -8.93 5.57
C ALA A 66 6.71 -8.61 6.72
N HIS A 67 6.99 -9.17 7.89
CA HIS A 67 6.36 -8.73 9.12
C HIS A 67 7.41 -8.23 10.13
N THR A 68 7.02 -7.22 10.89
CA THR A 68 7.81 -6.60 11.95
C THR A 68 6.87 -6.14 13.06
N PHE A 69 7.39 -5.98 14.27
CA PHE A 69 6.64 -5.36 15.37
C PHE A 69 7.02 -3.89 15.50
N LEU A 70 5.99 -3.04 15.60
CA LEU A 70 6.13 -1.60 15.82
C LEU A 70 5.42 -1.24 17.12
N ARG A 71 6.02 -0.34 17.90
CA ARG A 71 5.38 0.29 19.06
C ARG A 71 4.77 1.61 18.61
N SER A 72 3.53 1.58 18.14
CA SER A 72 2.79 2.73 17.62
C SER A 72 1.29 2.40 17.59
N SER A 73 0.43 3.41 17.53
CA SER A 73 -1.00 3.20 17.28
C SER A 73 -1.27 2.95 15.79
N LEU A 74 -2.42 2.32 15.46
CA LEU A 74 -2.84 2.20 14.06
C LEU A 74 -3.08 3.58 13.42
N THR A 75 -3.58 4.54 14.20
CA THR A 75 -3.81 5.93 13.78
C THR A 75 -2.52 6.61 13.34
N ASP A 76 -1.47 6.58 14.18
CA ASP A 76 -0.18 7.20 13.83
C ASP A 76 0.45 6.54 12.60
N LEU A 77 0.26 5.22 12.49
CA LEU A 77 0.78 4.45 11.38
C LEU A 77 0.04 4.76 10.08
N ALA A 78 -1.29 4.87 10.11
CA ALA A 78 -2.09 5.29 8.98
C ALA A 78 -1.72 6.72 8.54
N ASP A 79 -1.53 7.63 9.50
CA ASP A 79 -1.14 9.03 9.24
C ASP A 79 0.21 9.13 8.53
N LEU A 80 1.18 8.28 8.88
CA LEU A 80 2.49 8.19 8.22
C LEU A 80 2.38 7.88 6.72
N PHE A 81 1.33 7.16 6.29
CA PHE A 81 1.09 6.84 4.88
C PHE A 81 0.22 7.87 4.15
N GLN A 82 -0.30 8.89 4.84
CA GLN A 82 -1.02 10.00 4.19
C GLN A 82 -0.03 11.01 3.59
N LEU A 83 0.58 10.66 2.45
CA LEU A 83 1.61 11.45 1.77
C LEU A 83 1.02 12.65 0.99
N ASN A 84 0.19 13.46 1.64
CA ASN A 84 -0.57 14.56 1.03
C ASN A 84 0.07 15.95 1.19
N THR A 85 1.16 16.06 1.95
CA THR A 85 1.95 17.30 2.07
C THR A 85 3.44 17.01 1.86
N PRO A 86 4.24 17.99 1.40
CA PRO A 86 5.69 17.83 1.30
C PRO A 86 6.34 17.39 2.61
N ALA A 87 5.92 17.97 3.75
CA ALA A 87 6.44 17.61 5.07
C ALA A 87 6.17 16.13 5.41
N LYS A 88 4.98 15.60 5.10
CA LYS A 88 4.68 14.18 5.31
C LYS A 88 5.45 13.28 4.35
N LEU A 89 5.67 13.71 3.10
CA LEU A 89 6.48 12.97 2.14
C LEU A 89 7.95 12.88 2.58
N ASP A 90 8.51 13.99 3.06
CA ASP A 90 9.88 14.06 3.60
C ASP A 90 10.02 13.20 4.86
N ALA A 91 9.06 13.30 5.79
CA ALA A 91 9.02 12.46 6.99
C ALA A 91 8.92 10.96 6.65
N TYR A 92 8.12 10.60 5.64
CA TYR A 92 8.06 9.24 5.11
C TYR A 92 9.38 8.81 4.46
N GLY A 93 10.02 9.67 3.68
CA GLY A 93 11.37 9.43 3.14
C GLY A 93 12.40 9.13 4.25
N ALA A 94 12.44 9.99 5.27
CA ALA A 94 13.39 9.89 6.38
C ALA A 94 13.15 8.67 7.29
N THR A 95 11.89 8.39 7.63
CA THR A 95 11.53 7.30 8.56
C THR A 95 11.70 5.93 7.91
N LEU A 96 11.31 5.87 6.63
CA LEU A 96 10.95 4.62 5.98
C LEU A 96 11.90 4.32 4.81
N GLY A 97 12.87 5.19 4.55
CA GLY A 97 13.87 5.06 3.49
C GLY A 97 13.26 5.15 2.09
N SER A 98 12.04 5.68 1.99
CA SER A 98 11.31 5.77 0.74
C SER A 98 12.07 6.63 -0.28
N ARG A 99 11.80 6.34 -1.55
CA ARG A 99 12.33 7.10 -2.69
C ARG A 99 11.21 7.69 -3.54
N ILE A 100 10.01 7.83 -2.97
CA ILE A 100 8.93 8.59 -3.59
C ILE A 100 9.33 10.07 -3.54
N THR A 101 9.44 10.72 -4.70
CA THR A 101 9.90 12.12 -4.80
C THR A 101 8.75 13.10 -5.00
N ALA A 102 7.60 12.61 -5.46
CA ALA A 102 6.38 13.40 -5.59
C ALA A 102 5.18 12.45 -5.54
N LYS A 103 4.06 12.91 -4.99
CA LYS A 103 2.77 12.22 -5.04
C LYS A 103 1.68 13.25 -5.34
N GLN A 104 0.70 12.88 -6.15
CA GLN A 104 -0.47 13.67 -6.45
C GLN A 104 -1.71 12.78 -6.47
N THR A 105 -2.74 13.14 -5.70
CA THR A 105 -4.07 12.55 -5.85
C THR A 105 -4.72 13.11 -7.11
N LEU A 106 -5.08 12.22 -8.04
CA LEU A 106 -5.72 12.58 -9.31
C LEU A 106 -7.24 12.62 -9.13
N PHE A 107 -7.81 11.60 -8.48
CA PHE A 107 -9.24 11.47 -8.23
C PHE A 107 -9.50 10.88 -6.84
N SER A 108 -10.45 11.46 -6.10
CA SER A 108 -10.97 10.84 -4.89
C SER A 108 -12.14 9.94 -5.26
N LEU A 109 -12.12 8.69 -4.80
CA LEU A 109 -13.21 7.71 -4.97
C LEU A 109 -13.99 7.52 -3.67
N THR A 110 -13.55 8.08 -2.55
CA THR A 110 -14.26 7.97 -1.26
C THR A 110 -15.59 8.71 -1.34
N SER A 111 -16.70 8.01 -1.04
CA SER A 111 -18.01 8.65 -0.98
C SER A 111 -18.07 9.57 0.24
N THR A 112 -18.37 10.85 0.04
CA THR A 112 -18.56 11.83 1.12
C THR A 112 -19.85 11.60 1.93
N GLU A 113 -20.68 10.62 1.53
CA GLU A 113 -22.05 10.47 2.04
C GLU A 113 -22.17 9.72 3.38
N HIS A 114 -21.11 9.06 3.86
CA HIS A 114 -21.15 8.41 5.17
C HIS A 114 -19.79 8.49 5.88
N PRO A 115 -19.50 9.57 6.63
CA PRO A 115 -18.48 9.48 7.65
C PRO A 115 -18.96 8.45 8.68
N ALA A 116 -18.32 7.29 8.72
CA ALA A 116 -18.55 6.32 9.79
C ALA A 116 -18.26 7.02 11.12
N ALA A 117 -19.30 7.29 11.91
CA ALA A 117 -19.27 8.11 13.12
C ALA A 117 -18.40 7.52 14.27
N THR A 118 -17.64 6.48 14.00
CA THR A 118 -16.86 5.71 14.99
C THR A 118 -15.39 5.54 14.61
N SER A 119 -14.97 5.95 13.41
CA SER A 119 -13.58 5.91 12.98
C SER A 119 -12.92 7.26 13.25
N SER A 120 -11.73 7.26 13.89
CA SER A 120 -10.88 8.45 13.91
C SER A 120 -10.73 8.97 12.46
N ALA A 121 -10.62 10.28 12.24
CA ALA A 121 -10.53 10.85 10.88
C ALA A 121 -9.42 10.23 10.00
N SER A 122 -8.43 9.58 10.62
CA SER A 122 -7.33 8.85 9.95
C SER A 122 -7.65 7.41 9.50
N SER A 123 -8.74 6.78 9.97
CA SER A 123 -9.10 5.37 9.66
C SER A 123 -10.39 5.20 8.84
N ALA A 124 -11.05 6.30 8.46
CA ALA A 124 -12.17 6.22 7.54
C ALA A 124 -11.72 5.54 6.23
N PRO A 125 -12.50 4.60 5.67
CA PRO A 125 -12.14 3.91 4.45
C PRO A 125 -11.94 4.94 3.34
N HIS A 126 -10.72 4.99 2.81
CA HIS A 126 -10.31 5.95 1.81
C HIS A 126 -9.92 5.20 0.54
N CYS A 127 -10.36 5.69 -0.61
CA CYS A 127 -9.96 5.17 -1.90
C CYS A 127 -9.72 6.33 -2.86
N GLU A 128 -8.58 6.33 -3.52
CA GLU A 128 -8.19 7.37 -4.47
C GLU A 128 -7.44 6.77 -5.66
N ILE A 129 -7.45 7.50 -6.77
CA ILE A 129 -6.48 7.32 -7.84
C ILE A 129 -5.35 8.30 -7.60
N SER A 130 -4.14 7.79 -7.47
CA SER A 130 -2.95 8.55 -7.14
C SER A 130 -1.83 8.29 -8.13
N TRP A 131 -1.12 9.36 -8.46
CA TRP A 131 0.15 9.29 -9.14
C TRP A 131 1.29 9.48 -8.16
N PHE A 132 2.41 8.79 -8.37
CA PHE A 132 3.65 9.13 -7.68
C PHE A 132 4.89 8.85 -8.53
N ALA A 133 5.89 9.72 -8.34
CA ALA A 133 7.22 9.55 -8.88
C ALA A 133 8.12 8.81 -7.90
N TYR A 134 8.92 7.89 -8.41
CA TYR A 134 9.83 7.05 -7.66
C TYR A 134 11.23 7.10 -8.27
N ASN A 135 12.23 7.29 -7.41
CA ASN A 135 13.63 7.28 -7.80
C ASN A 135 14.31 5.97 -7.37
N PRO A 136 14.54 5.01 -8.28
CA PRO A 136 15.11 3.73 -7.90
C PRO A 136 16.50 3.87 -7.26
N PRO A 137 16.86 3.00 -6.31
CA PRO A 137 18.12 3.12 -5.58
C PRO A 137 19.34 2.62 -6.37
N LEU A 138 19.16 1.91 -7.49
CA LEU A 138 20.28 1.37 -8.28
C LEU A 138 20.73 2.38 -9.35
N PRO A 139 22.03 2.72 -9.40
CA PRO A 139 22.59 3.55 -10.46
C PRO A 139 22.26 2.99 -11.86
N GLY A 140 21.95 3.87 -12.80
CA GLY A 140 21.60 3.51 -14.17
C GLY A 140 20.14 3.11 -14.40
N MET A 141 19.33 2.93 -13.35
CA MET A 141 17.89 2.76 -13.51
C MET A 141 17.19 4.11 -13.75
N SER A 142 16.34 4.17 -14.79
CA SER A 142 15.52 5.35 -15.05
C SER A 142 14.50 5.57 -13.94
N LYS A 143 14.17 6.84 -13.68
CA LYS A 143 13.07 7.24 -12.79
C LYS A 143 11.77 6.55 -13.24
N ARG A 144 10.95 6.14 -12.27
CA ARG A 144 9.69 5.46 -12.52
C ARG A 144 8.53 6.28 -12.04
N ASP A 145 7.43 6.23 -12.75
CA ASP A 145 6.18 6.81 -12.31
C ASP A 145 5.11 5.71 -12.23
N TYR A 146 4.16 5.89 -11.32
CA TYR A 146 3.09 4.92 -11.09
C TYR A 146 1.76 5.66 -11.08
N CYS A 147 0.74 5.07 -11.70
CA CYS A 147 -0.65 5.47 -11.56
C CYS A 147 -1.38 4.30 -10.89
N VAL A 148 -1.93 4.54 -9.69
CA VAL A 148 -2.44 3.48 -8.83
C VAL A 148 -3.78 3.83 -8.22
N LEU A 149 -4.57 2.80 -7.96
CA LEU A 149 -5.57 2.81 -6.92
C LEU A 149 -4.88 2.66 -5.57
N GLU A 150 -5.09 3.63 -4.71
CA GLU A 150 -4.66 3.60 -3.32
C GLU A 150 -5.89 3.51 -2.41
N SER A 151 -5.99 2.41 -1.67
CA SER A 151 -7.03 2.20 -0.67
C SER A 151 -6.44 2.08 0.72
N HIS A 152 -7.15 2.63 1.70
CA HIS A 152 -6.87 2.53 3.13
C HIS A 152 -8.15 2.08 3.80
N THR A 153 -8.13 0.98 4.54
CA THR A 153 -9.33 0.47 5.21
C THR A 153 -8.97 -0.28 6.47
N ASP A 154 -9.84 -0.16 7.47
CA ASP A 154 -9.85 -1.09 8.59
C ASP A 154 -10.30 -2.47 8.10
N ILE A 155 -9.75 -3.52 8.70
CA ILE A 155 -10.05 -4.91 8.38
C ILE A 155 -10.30 -5.72 9.64
N GLU A 156 -11.14 -6.74 9.49
CA GLU A 156 -11.36 -7.80 10.45
C GLU A 156 -11.24 -9.13 9.72
N VAL A 157 -10.32 -9.98 10.17
CA VAL A 157 -10.01 -11.26 9.51
C VAL A 157 -9.83 -12.37 10.53
N LEU A 158 -10.22 -13.58 10.17
CA LEU A 158 -9.86 -14.77 10.93
C LEU A 158 -8.44 -15.19 10.56
N ASP A 159 -7.60 -15.40 11.56
CA ASP A 159 -6.27 -15.97 11.35
C ASP A 159 -6.33 -17.50 11.19
N GLN A 160 -5.17 -18.11 10.92
CA GLN A 160 -5.04 -19.57 10.76
C GLN A 160 -5.40 -20.35 12.05
N SER A 161 -5.47 -19.68 13.19
CA SER A 161 -5.87 -20.24 14.48
C SER A 161 -7.34 -19.93 14.83
N ASN A 162 -8.12 -19.46 13.85
CA ASN A 162 -9.53 -19.11 13.99
C ASN A 162 -9.80 -17.99 15.00
N HIS A 163 -8.82 -17.11 15.24
CA HIS A 163 -8.99 -15.91 16.03
C HIS A 163 -9.26 -14.71 15.14
N VAL A 164 -10.24 -13.90 15.56
CA VAL A 164 -10.54 -12.61 14.93
C VAL A 164 -9.38 -11.65 15.18
N ARG A 165 -8.80 -11.12 14.10
CA ARG A 165 -7.77 -10.09 14.11
C ARG A 165 -8.30 -8.84 13.46
N ARG A 166 -8.16 -7.72 14.17
CA ARG A 166 -8.43 -6.39 13.63
C ARG A 166 -7.15 -5.70 13.23
N GLY A 167 -7.20 -4.96 12.15
CA GLY A 167 -6.05 -4.27 11.61
C GLY A 167 -6.45 -3.18 10.64
N TRP A 168 -5.43 -2.61 10.03
CA TRP A 168 -5.58 -1.60 9.00
C TRP A 168 -4.70 -2.00 7.82
N VAL A 169 -5.22 -1.83 6.61
CA VAL A 169 -4.51 -2.14 5.39
C VAL A 169 -4.49 -0.94 4.47
N ARG A 170 -3.30 -0.70 3.92
CA ARG A 170 -3.10 0.13 2.74
C ARG A 170 -2.79 -0.77 1.55
N CYS A 171 -3.47 -0.56 0.43
CA CYS A 171 -3.19 -1.28 -0.81
C CYS A 171 -2.94 -0.27 -1.94
N LEU A 172 -1.87 -0.50 -2.69
CA LEU A 172 -1.54 0.14 -3.95
C LEU A 172 -1.66 -0.89 -5.07
N HIS A 173 -2.42 -0.55 -6.11
CA HIS A 173 -2.62 -1.40 -7.27
C HIS A 173 -2.63 -0.56 -8.53
N SER A 174 -1.73 -0.83 -9.47
CA SER A 174 -1.61 -0.09 -10.72
C SER A 174 -2.86 -0.23 -11.58
N ILE A 175 -3.18 0.86 -12.28
CA ILE A 175 -4.24 0.89 -13.30
C ILE A 175 -3.59 1.29 -14.62
N ASP A 176 -3.51 0.32 -15.53
CA ASP A 176 -2.77 0.46 -16.79
C ASP A 176 -3.68 0.90 -17.96
N ASP A 177 -5.00 0.91 -17.77
CA ASP A 177 -6.02 1.15 -18.79
C ASP A 177 -6.60 2.59 -18.78
N VAL A 178 -5.74 3.57 -18.49
CA VAL A 178 -6.16 4.96 -18.25
C VAL A 178 -5.62 5.91 -19.32
N ALA A 179 -6.43 6.17 -20.35
CA ALA A 179 -6.03 6.99 -21.50
C ALA A 179 -5.77 8.47 -21.16
N TRP A 180 -6.38 9.01 -20.09
CA TRP A 180 -6.28 10.42 -19.73
C TRP A 180 -5.02 10.78 -18.94
N TYR A 181 -4.19 9.80 -18.56
CA TYR A 181 -2.95 10.06 -17.83
C TYR A 181 -1.72 9.77 -18.70
N PRO A 182 -1.20 10.77 -19.43
CA PRO A 182 -0.11 10.56 -20.39
C PRO A 182 1.19 10.14 -19.69
N PRO A 183 2.12 9.51 -20.44
CA PRO A 183 3.47 9.26 -19.94
C PRO A 183 4.18 10.55 -19.53
N VAL A 184 4.90 10.52 -18.42
CA VAL A 184 5.69 11.65 -17.93
C VAL A 184 7.08 11.65 -18.59
N PRO A 185 7.56 12.78 -19.17
CA PRO A 185 8.88 12.84 -19.77
C PRO A 185 10.00 12.41 -18.80
N ASN A 186 11.02 11.71 -19.31
CA ASN A 186 12.16 11.20 -18.53
C ASN A 186 11.80 10.23 -17.39
N MET A 187 10.61 9.64 -17.44
CA MET A 187 10.16 8.60 -16.55
C MET A 187 9.61 7.42 -17.34
N VAL A 188 9.65 6.23 -16.73
CA VAL A 188 9.03 5.03 -17.31
C VAL A 188 7.89 4.61 -16.42
N ARG A 189 6.71 4.40 -17.02
CA ARG A 189 5.55 3.88 -16.34
C ARG A 189 5.84 2.48 -15.83
N ALA A 190 5.77 2.33 -14.51
CA ALA A 190 5.91 1.05 -13.84
C ALA A 190 4.55 0.60 -13.30
N SER A 191 4.44 -0.72 -13.09
CA SER A 191 3.22 -1.36 -12.60
C SER A 191 3.52 -2.14 -11.31
N ILE A 192 2.62 -2.05 -10.34
CA ILE A 192 2.65 -2.78 -9.07
C ILE A 192 1.29 -3.41 -8.83
N ALA A 193 1.27 -4.66 -8.37
CA ALA A 193 0.04 -5.35 -8.04
C ALA A 193 0.00 -5.64 -6.53
N ARG A 194 -1.02 -5.10 -5.85
CA ARG A 194 -1.40 -5.52 -4.48
C ARG A 194 -0.25 -5.36 -3.49
N VAL A 195 0.30 -4.15 -3.39
CA VAL A 195 1.41 -3.85 -2.47
C VAL A 195 0.99 -2.82 -1.45
N SER A 196 1.44 -2.94 -0.20
CA SER A 196 1.23 -1.86 0.79
C SER A 196 2.31 -0.77 0.71
N ARG A 197 3.40 -1.06 0.01
CA ARG A 197 4.55 -0.18 -0.19
C ARG A 197 5.12 -0.34 -1.60
N PRO A 198 5.51 0.74 -2.29
CA PRO A 198 6.05 0.65 -3.64
C PRO A 198 7.57 0.37 -3.68
N ASP A 199 8.27 0.50 -2.55
CA ASP A 199 9.74 0.50 -2.48
C ASP A 199 10.33 -0.78 -1.85
N ARG A 200 9.52 -1.59 -1.14
CA ARG A 200 9.91 -2.81 -0.42
C ARG A 200 8.73 -3.77 -0.21
N ALA A 201 9.02 -4.96 0.33
CA ALA A 201 8.08 -6.01 0.71
C ALA A 201 6.76 -5.49 1.31
N SER A 202 5.63 -6.12 0.94
CA SER A 202 4.32 -5.83 1.49
C SER A 202 4.31 -6.05 3.01
N ILE A 203 3.93 -5.01 3.74
CA ILE A 203 3.66 -5.03 5.18
C ILE A 203 2.14 -5.04 5.36
N LEU A 204 1.60 -6.11 5.94
CA LEU A 204 0.24 -6.09 6.53
C LEU A 204 0.38 -5.89 8.03
N MET A 205 -0.48 -5.04 8.59
CA MET A 205 -0.33 -4.52 9.94
C MET A 205 -1.52 -4.97 10.78
N PHE A 206 -1.24 -5.88 11.71
CA PHE A 206 -2.20 -6.30 12.72
C PHE A 206 -1.88 -5.58 14.03
N LYS A 207 -2.93 -5.13 14.73
CA LYS A 207 -2.78 -4.76 16.13
C LYS A 207 -2.64 -6.04 16.95
N LYS A 208 -1.75 -6.02 17.94
CA LYS A 208 -1.80 -7.00 19.03
C LYS A 208 -2.84 -6.48 20.01
N ASP A 209 -3.95 -7.17 20.13
CA ASP A 209 -4.87 -6.99 21.26
C ASP A 209 -4.18 -7.41 22.57
#